data_AF-A0A7C0XE97-F1
#
_entry.id   AF-A0A7C0XE97-F1
#
_cell.length_a   1.000
_cell.length_b   1.000
_cell.length_c   1.000
_cell.angle_alpha   90.00
_cell.angle_beta   90.00
_cell.angle_gamma   90.00
#
_symmetry.space_group_name_H-M   'P 1'
#
loop_
_entity.id
_entity.type
_entity.pdbx_description
1 polymer ?
#
loop_
_entity_poly.entity_id
_entity_poly.type
_entity_poly.pdbx_seq_one_letter_code
_entity_poly.pdbx_strand_id
1 'polypeptide(L)' 'MKRERILGFTKIILVVLVCCMVTAGFARAEEEEKPAADLTVSVLSQYIWRGFALSDDGVVIQPSMTIGYKGFAFNLWG' A
#
# COMPACT_ATOMS: atom_id res chain seq x y z
N MET A 1 -39.52 -38.12 -9.80
CA MET A 1 -38.53 -38.26 -8.70
C MET A 1 -37.12 -37.71 -9.02
N LYS A 2 -36.53 -37.93 -10.21
CA LYS A 2 -35.16 -37.44 -10.54
C LYS A 2 -35.03 -35.90 -10.61
N ARG A 3 -36.03 -35.19 -11.17
CA ARG A 3 -36.02 -33.72 -11.34
C ARG A 3 -36.03 -32.94 -10.01
N GLU A 4 -36.84 -33.40 -9.05
CA GLU A 4 -36.93 -32.83 -7.70
C GLU A 4 -35.60 -32.93 -6.93
N ARG A 5 -34.90 -34.08 -7.06
CA ARG A 5 -33.56 -34.27 -6.46
C ARG A 5 -32.49 -33.38 -7.08
N ILE A 6 -32.54 -33.18 -8.40
CA ILE A 6 -31.61 -32.30 -9.13
C ILE A 6 -31.86 -30.84 -8.72
N LEU A 7 -33.12 -30.39 -8.66
CA LEU A 7 -33.46 -29.04 -8.22
C LEU A 7 -33.03 -28.75 -6.78
N GLY A 8 -33.19 -29.73 -5.88
CA GLY A 8 -32.72 -29.62 -4.49
C GLY A 8 -31.20 -29.48 -4.41
N PHE A 9 -30.47 -30.29 -5.18
CA PHE A 9 -29.01 -30.24 -5.22
C PHE A 9 -28.48 -28.91 -5.78
N THR A 10 -29.09 -28.38 -6.83
CA THR A 10 -28.73 -27.07 -7.41
C THR A 10 -28.96 -25.93 -6.42
N LYS A 11 -30.04 -25.97 -5.64
CA LYS A 11 -30.32 -24.97 -4.59
C LYS A 11 -29.29 -25.04 -3.46
N ILE A 12 -28.88 -26.25 -3.06
CA ILE A 12 -27.84 -26.44 -2.03
C ILE A 12 -26.51 -25.86 -2.52
N ILE A 13 -26.12 -26.14 -3.77
CA ILE A 13 -24.91 -25.56 -4.37
C ILE A 13 -24.98 -24.03 -4.38
N LEU A 14 -26.11 -23.46 -4.79
CA LEU A 14 -26.29 -22.01 -4.82
C LEU A 14 -26.15 -21.39 -3.42
N VAL A 15 -26.74 -22.01 -2.41
CA VAL A 15 -26.65 -21.54 -1.00
C VAL A 15 -25.22 -21.62 -0.49
N VAL A 16 -24.50 -22.71 -0.76
CA VAL A 16 -23.10 -22.86 -0.38
C VAL A 16 -22.23 -21.80 -1.07
N LEU A 17 -22.46 -21.54 -2.36
CA LEU A 17 -21.69 -20.58 -3.13
C LEU A 17 -21.92 -19.14 -2.65
N VAL A 18 -23.16 -18.78 -2.31
CA VAL A 18 -23.49 -17.49 -1.68
C VAL A 18 -22.84 -17.38 -0.30
N CYS A 19 -22.87 -18.44 0.51
CA CYS A 19 -22.28 -18.44 1.84
C CYS A 19 -20.75 -18.25 1.80
N CYS A 20 -20.07 -18.92 0.85
CA CYS A 20 -18.62 -18.75 0.64
C CYS A 20 -18.24 -17.32 0.22
N MET A 21 -19.06 -16.66 -0.62
CA MET A 21 -18.81 -15.26 -1.01
C MET A 21 -19.01 -14.28 0.14
N VAL A 22 -19.96 -14.55 1.05
CA VAL A 22 -20.16 -13.72 2.24
C VAL A 22 -18.98 -13.85 3.20
N THR A 23 -18.42 -15.04 3.40
CA THR A 23 -17.28 -15.23 4.33
C THR A 23 -15.95 -14.66 3.81
N ALA A 24 -15.75 -14.59 2.49
CA ALA A 24 -14.52 -14.07 1.90
C ALA A 24 -14.34 -12.55 2.10
N GLY A 25 -15.44 -11.79 2.25
CA GLY A 25 -15.38 -10.34 2.46
C GLY A 25 -14.93 -9.91 3.86
N PHE A 26 -15.02 -10.79 4.86
CA PHE A 26 -14.65 -10.49 6.25
C PHE A 26 -13.22 -10.91 6.62
N ALA A 27 -12.53 -11.67 5.76
CA ALA A 27 -11.13 -11.99 5.92
C ALA A 27 -10.25 -10.82 5.42
N ARG A 28 -10.37 -9.65 6.06
CA ARG A 28 -9.34 -8.62 5.93
C ARG A 28 -8.33 -8.88 7.04
N ALA A 29 -7.13 -9.30 6.66
CA ALA A 29 -6.01 -9.26 7.58
C ALA A 29 -5.87 -7.81 8.04
N GLU A 30 -6.05 -7.57 9.33
CA GLU A 30 -5.80 -6.28 9.94
C GLU A 30 -4.28 -6.12 9.99
N GLU A 31 -3.72 -5.64 8.89
CA GLU A 31 -2.32 -5.29 8.82
C GLU A 31 -2.17 -4.08 9.73
N GLU A 32 -1.60 -4.31 10.91
CA GLU A 32 -1.38 -3.30 11.92
C GLU A 32 -0.51 -2.20 11.29
N GLU A 33 -1.14 -1.12 10.82
CA GLU A 33 -0.49 -0.04 10.08
C GLU A 33 0.47 0.68 11.04
N LYS A 34 1.70 0.18 11.09
CA LYS A 34 2.76 0.73 11.93
C LYS A 34 3.28 2.02 11.29
N PRO A 35 3.61 3.03 12.11
CA PRO A 35 4.33 4.18 11.60
C PRO A 35 5.65 3.70 10.98
N ALA A 36 5.87 4.06 9.72
CA ALA A 36 7.10 3.80 8.99
C ALA A 36 7.94 5.07 8.98
N ALA A 37 9.25 4.95 9.13
CA ALA A 37 10.18 6.05 8.99
C ALA A 37 11.32 5.62 8.07
N ASP A 38 11.68 6.49 7.13
CA ASP A 38 12.82 6.36 6.24
C ASP A 38 13.75 7.55 6.46
N LEU A 39 15.06 7.28 6.52
CA LEU A 39 16.09 8.29 6.61
C LEU A 39 17.11 8.05 5.50
N THR A 40 17.25 9.04 4.63
CA THR A 40 18.12 8.96 3.46
C THR A 40 19.08 10.15 3.47
N VAL A 41 20.35 9.91 3.13
CA VAL A 41 21.35 10.96 2.93
C VAL A 41 21.91 10.82 1.52
N SER A 42 21.68 11.84 0.69
CA SER A 42 22.21 11.90 -0.67
C SER A 42 23.53 12.67 -0.68
N VAL A 43 24.53 12.14 -1.38
CA VAL A 43 25.80 12.83 -1.65
C VAL A 43 25.92 13.05 -3.15
N LEU A 44 25.96 14.31 -3.57
CA LEU A 44 25.86 14.74 -4.96
C LEU A 44 27.02 15.67 -5.31
N SER A 45 27.38 15.74 -6.60
CA SER A 45 28.35 16.73 -7.10
C SER A 45 27.73 18.09 -7.41
N GLN A 46 26.41 18.17 -7.57
CA GLN A 46 25.67 19.42 -7.79
C GLN A 46 24.20 19.21 -7.48
N TYR A 47 23.55 20.23 -6.91
CA TYR A 47 22.13 20.24 -6.64
C TYR A 47 21.40 21.22 -7.57
N ILE A 48 20.54 20.67 -8.42
CA ILE A 48 19.81 21.40 -9.46
C ILE A 48 18.32 21.27 -9.19
N TRP A 49 17.62 22.40 -9.08
CA TRP A 49 16.17 22.42 -8.93
C TRP A 49 15.52 23.35 -9.96
N ARG A 50 14.62 22.78 -10.78
CA ARG A 50 13.87 23.53 -11.82
C ARG A 50 14.77 24.30 -12.80
N GLY A 51 15.95 23.75 -13.09
CA GLY A 51 16.93 24.35 -13.99
C GLY A 51 17.91 25.33 -13.35
N PHE A 52 17.76 25.64 -12.05
CA PHE A 52 18.71 26.47 -11.32
C PHE A 52 19.71 25.58 -10.58
N ALA A 53 21.01 25.87 -10.73
CA ALA A 53 22.04 25.33 -9.86
C ALA A 53 21.97 26.05 -8.51
N LEU A 54 21.65 25.32 -7.44
CA LEU A 54 21.43 25.83 -6.09
C LEU A 54 22.57 25.45 -5.13
N SER A 55 23.69 25.00 -5.67
CA SER A 55 24.91 24.71 -4.94
C SER A 55 26.11 25.25 -5.71
N ASP A 56 27.14 25.61 -4.96
CA ASP A 56 28.44 26.06 -5.49
C ASP A 56 29.30 24.86 -5.92
N ASP A 57 30.51 25.13 -6.39
CA ASP A 57 31.50 24.11 -6.72
C ASP A 57 31.89 23.30 -5.48
N GLY A 58 31.32 22.09 -5.33
CA GLY A 58 31.60 21.24 -4.18
C GLY A 58 30.70 20.02 -4.03
N VAL A 59 30.88 19.29 -2.93
CA VAL A 59 30.01 18.17 -2.56
C VAL A 59 28.73 18.72 -1.92
N VAL A 60 27.58 18.21 -2.33
CA VAL A 60 26.28 18.51 -1.72
C VAL A 60 25.82 17.31 -0.91
N ILE A 61 25.46 17.55 0.35
CA ILE A 61 24.94 16.52 1.25
C ILE A 61 23.49 16.91 1.57
N GLN A 62 22.53 16.05 1.21
CA GLN A 62 21.11 16.31 1.39
C GLN A 62 20.47 15.23 2.28
N PRO A 63 20.28 15.51 3.58
CA PRO A 63 19.42 14.68 4.41
C PRO A 63 17.96 14.80 3.99
N SER A 64 17.26 13.67 4.00
CA SER A 64 15.80 13.63 3.95
C SER A 64 15.26 12.59 4.90
N MET A 65 14.10 12.88 5.46
CA MET A 65 13.38 11.99 6.35
C MET A 65 11.94 11.88 5.88
N THR A 66 11.42 10.67 5.76
CA THR A 66 10.01 10.43 5.45
C THR A 66 9.36 9.68 6.59
N ILE A 67 8.23 10.17 7.08
CA ILE A 67 7.39 9.46 8.05
C ILE A 67 6.06 9.13 7.38
N GLY A 68 5.70 7.84 7.37
CA GLY A 68 4.47 7.32 6.79
C GLY A 68 3.55 6.72 7.85
N TYR A 69 2.25 7.02 7.77
CA TYR A 69 1.24 6.42 8.63
C TYR A 69 -0.13 6.40 7.92
N LYS A 70 -0.80 5.25 7.88
CA LYS A 70 -2.16 5.08 7.33
C LYS A 70 -2.37 5.65 5.93
N GLY A 71 -1.43 5.39 5.03
CA GLY A 71 -1.46 5.91 3.65
C GLY A 71 -1.10 7.39 3.49
N PHE A 72 -0.83 8.11 4.58
CA PHE A 72 -0.25 9.45 4.55
C PHE A 72 1.27 9.37 4.70
N ALA A 73 1.98 10.29 4.05
CA ALA A 73 3.42 10.45 4.19
C ALA A 73 3.77 11.93 4.30
N PHE A 74 4.66 12.24 5.24
CA PHE A 74 5.28 13.55 5.39
C PHE A 74 6.78 13.41 5.11
N ASN A 75 7.31 14.26 4.24
CA ASN A 75 8.72 14.31 3.91
C ASN A 75 9.33 15.63 4.39
N LEU A 76 10.41 15.53 5.15
CA LEU A 76 11.28 16.65 5.52
C LEU A 76 12.56 16.54 4.70
N TRP A 77 12.92 17.63 4.03
CA TRP A 77 14.08 17.71 3.15
C TRP A 77 14.82 19.04 3.36
N GLY A 78 16.15 18.99 3.33
CA GLY A 78 17.04 20.14 3.51
C GLY A 78 18.46 19.86 3.07
#